data_AF-A0A2V8WDS9-F1
#
_entry.id   AF-A0A2V8WDS9-F1
#
_cell.length_a   1.000
_cell.length_b   1.000
_cell.length_c   1.000
_cell.angle_alpha   90.00
_cell.angle_beta   90.00
_cell.angle_gamma   90.00
#
_symmetry.space_group_name_H-M   'P 1'
#
loop_
_entity.id
_entity.type
_entity.pdbx_description
1 polymer ?
#
loop_
_entity_poly.entity_id
_entity_poly.type
_entity_poly.pdbx_seq_one_letter_code
_entity_poly.pdbx_strand_id
1 'polypeptide(L)'
;MARPEKFQRVSGVGERRVAVDRVANGIVIPSSALFRKAGRTVAYVRRGSKFAETVVEVLRRSGDEALVGKGLQPGERLALKDPTLTE
;
A
#
# COMPACT_ATOMS: atom_id res chain seq x y z
N MET A 1 -13.93 35.86 14.54
CA MET A 1 -14.17 34.65 13.74
C MET A 1 -12.85 34.23 13.13
N ALA A 2 -12.15 33.27 13.76
CA ALA A 2 -10.87 32.75 13.28
C ALA A 2 -10.77 31.29 13.72
N ARG A 3 -10.66 30.35 12.77
CA ARG A 3 -10.32 28.95 13.04
C ARG A 3 -8.86 28.76 12.57
N PRO A 4 -7.96 28.26 13.42
CA PRO A 4 -6.54 28.20 13.10
C PRO A 4 -6.23 27.00 12.20
N GLU A 5 -5.16 27.20 11.44
CA GLU A 5 -4.51 26.31 10.50
C GLU A 5 -3.93 25.06 11.16
N LYS A 6 -3.85 23.95 10.41
CA LYS A 6 -2.73 22.98 10.40
C LYS A 6 -3.00 21.88 9.37
N PHE A 7 -2.61 22.11 8.12
CA PHE A 7 -2.33 21.01 7.20
C PHE A 7 -0.89 20.55 7.44
N GLN A 8 -0.78 19.45 8.18
CA GLN A 8 0.48 18.83 8.55
C GLN A 8 1.17 18.31 7.29
N ARG A 9 2.29 18.94 6.92
CA ARG A 9 3.23 18.45 5.91
C ARG A 9 3.85 17.15 6.44
N VAL A 10 3.37 16.01 5.97
CA VAL A 10 3.85 14.69 6.44
C VAL A 10 5.13 14.31 5.69
N SER A 11 6.26 14.84 6.15
CA SER A 11 7.60 14.35 5.78
C SER A 11 7.96 13.20 6.74
N GLY A 12 7.60 11.98 6.38
CA GLY A 12 8.00 10.78 7.13
C GLY A 12 8.01 9.55 6.24
N VAL A 13 9.15 8.86 6.18
CA VAL A 13 9.22 7.47 5.69
C VAL A 13 8.79 6.61 6.88
N GLY A 14 7.58 6.07 6.83
CA GLY A 14 7.01 5.29 7.94
C GLY A 14 6.72 3.87 7.51
N GLU A 15 7.34 2.90 8.18
CA GLU A 15 6.96 1.49 8.08
C GLU A 15 5.76 1.22 9.01
N ARG A 16 4.57 1.01 8.45
CA ARG A 16 3.40 0.53 9.21
C ARG A 16 3.24 -0.98 9.04
N ARG A 17 3.03 -1.68 10.15
CA ARG A 17 2.61 -3.09 10.14
C ARG A 17 1.15 -3.15 9.70
N VAL A 18 0.87 -3.92 8.67
CA VAL A 18 -0.48 -4.14 8.14
C VAL A 18 -1.19 -5.19 9.00
N ALA A 19 -2.37 -4.87 9.51
CA ALA A 19 -3.23 -5.82 10.22
C ALA A 19 -3.91 -6.73 9.19
N VAL A 20 -3.73 -8.05 9.32
CA VAL A 20 -4.30 -9.05 8.40
C VAL A 20 -5.62 -9.54 8.99
N ASP A 21 -6.73 -8.90 8.65
CA ASP A 21 -8.05 -9.42 9.02
C ASP A 21 -8.43 -10.56 8.07
N ARG A 22 -8.53 -11.78 8.62
CA ARG A 22 -8.86 -13.01 7.89
C ARG A 22 -10.37 -13.04 7.59
N VAL A 23 -10.80 -12.31 6.56
CA VAL A 23 -12.14 -12.55 6.00
C VAL A 23 -11.96 -13.03 4.55
N ALA A 24 -11.90 -14.36 4.43
CA ALA A 24 -11.87 -15.16 3.20
C ALA A 24 -10.71 -14.85 2.22
N ASN A 25 -9.55 -15.50 2.44
CA ASN A 25 -8.45 -15.68 1.48
C ASN A 25 -7.83 -14.42 0.83
N GLY A 26 -8.11 -13.22 1.35
CA GLY A 26 -7.49 -11.98 0.88
C GLY A 26 -6.66 -11.28 1.96
N ILE A 27 -5.76 -10.41 1.53
CA ILE A 27 -4.92 -9.57 2.38
C ILE A 27 -5.42 -8.14 2.27
N VAL A 28 -5.85 -7.57 3.40
CA VAL A 28 -6.19 -6.15 3.47
C VAL A 28 -4.90 -5.35 3.54
N ILE A 29 -4.74 -4.36 2.67
CA ILE A 29 -3.60 -3.45 2.65
C ILE A 29 -4.10 -2.01 2.51
N PRO A 30 -3.29 -1.00 2.90
CA PRO A 30 -3.61 0.38 2.61
C PRO A 30 -3.68 0.60 1.09
N SER A 31 -4.70 1.32 0.63
CA SER A 31 -4.87 1.68 -0.77
C SER A 31 -3.71 2.55 -1.29
N SER A 32 -2.97 3.23 -0.41
CA SER A 32 -1.73 3.94 -0.74
C SER A 32 -0.58 3.03 -1.15
N ALA A 33 -0.63 1.73 -0.84
CA ALA A 33 0.34 0.72 -1.25
C ALA A 33 0.04 0.12 -2.65
N LEU A 34 -1.07 0.52 -3.26
CA LEU A 34 -1.47 0.12 -4.60
C LEU A 34 -1.10 1.21 -5.60
N PHE A 35 -0.34 0.83 -6.61
CA PHE A 35 0.10 1.70 -7.69
C PHE A 35 -0.54 1.26 -8.99
N ARG A 36 -0.85 2.20 -9.87
CA ARG A 36 -1.37 1.88 -11.21
C ARG A 36 -0.26 2.08 -12.22
N LYS A 37 0.12 1.01 -12.92
CA LYS A 37 1.19 1.03 -13.91
C LYS A 37 0.77 0.27 -15.16
N ALA A 38 0.91 0.90 -16.32
CA ALA A 38 0.55 0.33 -17.62
C ALA A 38 -0.87 -0.31 -17.63
N GLY A 39 -1.84 0.36 -16.99
CA GLY A 39 -3.23 -0.11 -16.91
C GLY A 39 -3.52 -1.20 -15.88
N ARG A 40 -2.49 -1.77 -15.22
CA ARG A 40 -2.62 -2.80 -14.17
C ARG A 40 -2.40 -2.22 -12.78
N THR A 41 -2.90 -2.90 -11.76
CA THR A 41 -2.61 -2.59 -10.36
C THR A 41 -1.42 -3.41 -9.89
N VAL A 42 -0.43 -2.72 -9.30
CA VAL A 42 0.81 -3.32 -8.79
C VAL A 42 1.04 -2.88 -7.35
N ALA A 43 1.71 -3.73 -6.57
CA ALA A 43 2.22 -3.41 -5.25
C ALA A 43 3.72 -3.70 -5.23
N TYR A 44 4.48 -2.86 -4.53
CA TYR A 44 5.92 -3.03 -4.39
C TYR A 44 6.23 -3.82 -3.12
N VAL A 45 6.65 -5.07 -3.26
CA VAL A 45 6.92 -5.99 -2.15
C VAL A 45 8.41 -5.99 -1.83
N ARG A 46 8.78 -5.80 -0.57
CA ARG A 46 10.17 -5.88 -0.13
C ARG A 46 10.66 -7.31 -0.20
N ARG A 47 11.64 -7.55 -1.07
CA ARG A 47 12.38 -8.80 -1.21
C ARG A 47 13.83 -8.52 -0.79
N GLY A 48 14.16 -8.89 0.44
CA GLY A 48 15.45 -8.56 1.06
C GLY A 48 15.65 -7.03 1.19
N SER A 49 16.59 -6.49 0.42
CA SER A 49 16.94 -5.06 0.43
C SER A 49 16.27 -4.22 -0.66
N LYS A 50 15.52 -4.84 -1.59
CA LYS A 50 14.90 -4.13 -2.71
C LYS A 50 13.38 -4.30 -2.69
N PHE A 51 12.68 -3.39 -3.35
CA PHE A 51 11.26 -3.52 -3.62
C PHE A 51 11.05 -4.10 -5.01
N ALA A 52 10.33 -5.21 -5.10
CA ALA A 52 9.96 -5.87 -6.33
C ALA A 52 8.52 -5.50 -6.71
N GLU A 53 8.32 -5.07 -7.95
CA GLU A 53 6.99 -4.83 -8.49
C GLU A 53 6.25 -6.16 -8.61
N THR A 54 5.06 -6.23 -8.02
CA THR A 54 4.22 -7.43 -8.07
C THR A 54 2.82 -7.02 -8.53
N VAL A 55 2.33 -7.65 -9.59
CA VAL A 55 0.95 -7.45 -10.04
C VAL A 55 0.01 -8.06 -9.02
N VAL A 56 -0.99 -7.29 -8.60
CA VAL A 56 -1.94 -7.72 -7.57
C VAL A 56 -3.37 -7.71 -8.09
N GLU A 57 -4.14 -8.70 -7.65
CA GLU A 57 -5.57 -8.80 -7.94
C GLU A 57 -6.33 -8.15 -6.78
N VAL A 58 -6.89 -6.96 -7.00
CA VAL A 58 -7.71 -6.26 -6.01
C VAL A 58 -9.15 -6.78 -6.08
N LEU A 59 -9.59 -7.46 -5.02
CA LEU A 59 -10.96 -7.98 -4.92
C LEU A 59 -11.94 -6.88 -4.49
N ARG A 60 -11.51 -5.98 -3.60
CA ARG A 60 -12.33 -4.87 -3.09
C ARG A 60 -11.45 -3.68 -2.75
N ARG A 61 -11.95 -2.47 -2.97
CA ARG A 61 -11.35 -1.23 -2.46
C ARG A 61 -12.40 -0.49 -1.65
N SER A 62 -12.06 -0.04 -0.44
CA SER A 62 -12.98 0.65 0.45
C SER A 62 -12.24 1.75 1.21
N GLY A 63 -12.50 3.01 0.86
CA GLY A 63 -11.85 4.16 1.49
C GLY A 63 -10.33 4.08 1.39
N ASP A 64 -9.68 4.01 2.55
CA ASP A 64 -8.22 3.97 2.70
C ASP A 64 -7.64 2.55 2.55
N GLU A 65 -8.46 1.50 2.48
CA GLU A 65 -8.02 0.10 2.45
C GLU A 65 -8.45 -0.63 1.17
N ALA A 66 -7.75 -1.70 0.86
CA ALA A 66 -8.05 -2.58 -0.26
C ALA A 66 -7.79 -4.05 0.11
N LEU A 67 -8.73 -4.91 -0.27
CA LEU A 67 -8.62 -6.36 -0.16
C LEU A 67 -7.97 -6.90 -1.43
N VAL A 68 -6.79 -7.49 -1.28
CA VAL A 68 -6.03 -8.15 -2.36
C VAL A 68 -6.23 -9.65 -2.26
N GLY A 69 -6.66 -10.28 -3.35
CA GLY A 69 -6.91 -11.73 -3.41
C GLY A 69 -5.71 -12.54 -3.88
N LYS A 70 -4.83 -11.93 -4.71
CA LYS A 70 -3.64 -12.60 -5.25
C LYS A 70 -2.49 -11.63 -5.46
N GLY A 71 -1.28 -12.18 -5.48
CA GLY A 71 -0.04 -11.45 -5.71
C GLY A 71 0.68 -11.03 -4.43
N LEU A 72 0.06 -11.20 -3.26
CA LEU A 72 0.67 -10.89 -1.96
C LEU A 72 0.55 -12.07 -1.01
N GLN A 73 1.49 -12.17 -0.07
CA GLN A 73 1.48 -13.13 1.03
C GLN A 73 1.41 -12.42 2.39
N PRO A 74 0.74 -13.01 3.40
CA PRO A 74 0.71 -12.44 4.73
C PRO A 74 2.12 -12.29 5.32
N GLY A 75 2.38 -11.16 5.98
CA GLY A 75 3.69 -10.86 6.58
C GLY A 75 4.71 -10.20 5.64
N GLU A 76 4.37 -10.02 4.36
CA GLU A 76 5.19 -9.26 3.42
C GLU A 76 5.18 -7.76 3.76
N ARG A 77 6.30 -7.08 3.50
CA ARG A 77 6.42 -5.62 3.67
C ARG A 77 6.19 -4.94 2.33
N LEU A 78 5.27 -3.98 2.30
CA LEU A 78 4.94 -3.22 1.08
C LEU A 78 5.52 -1.81 1.14
N ALA A 79 5.85 -1.26 -0.03
CA ALA A 79 6.13 0.16 -0.15
C ALA A 79 4.80 0.94 -0.08
N LEU A 80 4.73 1.91 0.84
CA LEU A 80 3.61 2.85 0.93
C LEU A 80 3.79 4.08 0.03
N LYS A 81 4.98 4.24 -0.54
CA LYS A 81 5.35 5.27 -1.51
C LYS A 81 6.02 4.58 -2.67
N ASP A 82 5.83 5.12 -3.87
CA ASP A 82 6.42 4.54 -5.08
C ASP A 82 7.95 4.63 -4.97
N PRO A 83 8.67 3.50 -4.94
CA PRO A 83 10.13 3.49 -4.80
C PRO A 83 10.85 3.75 -6.13
N THR A 84 10.12 3.90 -7.24
CA THR A 84 10.68 4.26 -8.55
C THR A 84 10.72 5.77 -8.78
N LEU A 85 9.98 6.53 -7.98
CA LEU A 85 10.15 7.97 -7.81
C LEU A 85 11.31 8.24 -6.82
N THR A 86 12.54 7.97 -7.28
CA THR A 86 13.71 8.59 -6.66
C THR A 86 13.73 10.05 -7.11
N GLU A 87 13.66 11.00 -6.16
CA GLU A 87 13.89 12.43 -6.40
C GLU A 87 15.29 12.68 -6.98
#